data_AF-A0A3M1M3V9-F1
#
_entry.id   AF-A0A3M1M3V9-F1
#
_cell.length_a   1.000
_cell.length_b   1.000
_cell.length_c   1.000
_cell.angle_alpha   90.00
_cell.angle_beta   90.00
_cell.angle_gamma   90.00
#
_symmetry.space_group_name_H-M   'P 1'
#
loop_
_entity.id
_entity.type
_entity.pdbx_description
1 polymer ?
#
loop_
_entity_poly.entity_id
_entity_poly.type
_entity_poly.pdbx_seq_one_letter_code
_entity_poly.pdbx_strand_id
1 'polypeptide(L)'
;LLLQTDNGTLFYPADLLPTHAHIPIPYVMGYDNYPLTTITEKKTWLERAAREEWIVIFEHDAFVAAGTIVRTEKGFSLGKKLELSPAAPHAA
;
A
#
# COMPACT_ATOMS: atom_id res chain seq x y z
N LEU A 1 7.71 1.92 5.58
CA LEU A 1 8.39 0.81 6.30
C LEU A 1 8.13 -0.51 5.59
N LEU A 2 9.13 -1.39 5.49
CA LEU A 2 8.96 -2.77 5.01
C LEU A 2 9.20 -3.73 6.16
N LEU A 3 8.26 -4.66 6.37
CA LEU A 3 8.37 -5.73 7.35
C LEU A 3 8.43 -7.06 6.60
N GLN A 4 9.51 -7.80 6.78
CA GLN A 4 9.68 -9.12 6.19
C GLN A 4 9.28 -10.19 7.20
N THR A 5 8.49 -11.14 6.75
CA THR A 5 8.02 -12.29 7.53
C THR A 5 8.25 -13.56 6.71
N ASP A 6 8.12 -14.72 7.35
CA ASP A 6 8.18 -16.01 6.65
C ASP A 6 7.08 -16.17 5.59
N ASN A 7 5.98 -15.41 5.73
CA ASN A 7 4.83 -15.46 4.83
C ASN A 7 4.83 -14.35 3.77
N GLY A 8 5.92 -13.57 3.66
CA GLY A 8 6.05 -12.49 2.68
C GLY A 8 6.30 -11.13 3.32
N THR A 9 6.11 -10.08 2.52
CA THR A 9 6.45 -8.70 2.90
C THR A 9 5.20 -7.86 3.11
N LEU A 10 5.16 -7.17 4.25
CA LEU A 10 4.19 -6.11 4.52
C LEU A 10 4.85 -4.76 4.23
N PHE A 11 4.14 -3.92 3.49
CA PHE A 11 4.53 -2.57 3.17
C PHE A 11 3.61 -1.57 3.85
N TYR A 12 4.19 -0.73 4.70
CA TYR A 12 3.53 0.38 5.36
C TYR A 12 3.99 1.69 4.67
N PRO A 13 3.24 2.19 3.67
CA PRO A 13 3.62 3.36 2.88
C PRO A 13 3.43 4.68 3.61
N ALA A 14 2.70 4.68 4.72
CA ALA A 14 2.19 5.89 5.35
C ALA A 14 1.44 6.80 4.35
N ASP A 15 1.57 8.12 4.50
CA ASP A 15 0.98 9.16 3.65
C ASP A 15 1.38 9.14 2.16
N LEU A 16 2.36 8.32 1.75
CA LEU A 16 2.63 8.10 0.32
C LEU A 16 1.42 7.44 -0.38
N LEU A 17 0.69 6.61 0.36
CA LEU A 17 -0.46 5.86 -0.14
C LEU A 17 -1.42 5.59 1.03
N PRO A 18 -2.11 6.64 1.53
CA PRO A 18 -2.82 6.58 2.79
C PRO A 18 -4.11 5.75 2.71
N THR A 19 -4.74 5.72 1.54
CA THR A 19 -5.96 4.95 1.26
C THR A 19 -5.87 4.21 -0.07
N HIS A 20 -6.68 3.17 -0.28
CA HIS A 20 -6.74 2.42 -1.54
C HIS A 20 -7.16 3.30 -2.73
N ALA A 21 -7.88 4.40 -2.47
CA ALA A 21 -8.26 5.36 -3.50
C ALA A 21 -7.03 6.11 -4.07
N HIS A 22 -5.90 6.15 -3.35
CA HIS A 22 -4.66 6.82 -3.79
C HIS A 22 -3.75 5.92 -4.64
N ILE A 23 -4.15 4.68 -4.94
CA ILE A 23 -3.35 3.76 -5.78
C ILE A 23 -3.06 4.33 -7.18
N PRO A 24 -4.00 4.99 -7.89
CA PRO A 24 -3.69 5.64 -9.15
C PRO A 24 -2.52 6.62 -9.01
N ILE A 25 -1.53 6.49 -9.88
CA ILE A 25 -0.27 7.25 -9.80
C ILE A 25 -0.47 8.77 -9.63
N PRO A 26 -1.39 9.44 -10.35
CA PRO A 26 -1.56 10.88 -10.21
C PRO A 26 -2.16 11.35 -8.88
N TYR A 27 -2.74 10.44 -8.08
CA TYR A 27 -3.48 10.82 -6.86
C TYR A 27 -2.51 10.87 -5.68
N VAL A 28 -1.98 12.06 -5.41
CA VAL A 28 -1.02 12.36 -4.34
C VAL A 28 -1.62 13.37 -3.36
N MET A 29 -0.94 13.62 -2.24
CA MET A 29 -1.49 14.40 -1.15
C MET A 29 -1.37 15.90 -1.41
N GLY A 30 -2.38 16.67 -1.01
CA GLY A 30 -2.41 18.12 -1.21
C GLY A 30 -1.34 18.89 -0.43
N TYR A 31 -0.73 18.25 0.57
CA TYR A 31 0.35 18.78 1.38
C TYR A 31 1.74 18.25 0.98
N ASP A 32 1.85 17.49 -0.11
CA ASP A 32 3.15 17.08 -0.63
C ASP A 32 3.95 18.31 -1.09
N ASN A 33 5.14 18.50 -0.50
CA ASN A 33 6.02 19.62 -0.87
C ASN A 33 6.56 19.48 -2.31
N TYR A 34 6.73 18.24 -2.79
CA TYR A 34 7.28 17.92 -4.12
C TYR A 34 6.44 16.85 -4.83
N PRO A 35 5.23 17.19 -5.33
CA PRO A 35 4.28 16.21 -5.87
C PRO A 35 4.84 15.35 -7.02
N LEU A 36 5.69 15.91 -7.88
CA LEU A 36 6.32 15.17 -8.98
C LEU A 36 7.32 14.12 -8.48
N THR A 37 8.02 14.41 -7.38
CA THR A 37 8.91 13.46 -6.72
C THR A 37 8.07 12.33 -6.10
N THR A 38 7.00 12.68 -5.36
CA THR A 38 6.07 11.70 -4.79
C THR A 38 5.50 10.76 -5.86
N ILE A 39 5.10 11.29 -7.01
CA ILE A 39 4.60 10.49 -8.15
C ILE A 39 5.64 9.46 -8.61
N THR A 40 6.91 9.88 -8.74
CA THR A 40 8.01 9.02 -9.19
C THR A 40 8.31 7.92 -8.17
N GLU A 41 8.37 8.28 -6.90
CA GLU A 41 8.61 7.34 -5.79
C GLU A 41 7.45 6.35 -5.66
N LYS A 42 6.21 6.84 -5.64
CA LYS A 42 5.01 6.00 -5.55
C LYS A 42 4.95 5.00 -6.69
N LYS A 43 5.28 5.40 -7.92
CA LYS A 43 5.39 4.47 -9.05
C LYS A 43 6.39 3.36 -8.77
N THR A 44 7.59 3.71 -8.33
CA THR A 44 8.65 2.72 -8.03
C THR A 44 8.21 1.73 -6.95
N TRP A 45 7.56 2.22 -5.89
CA TRP A 45 7.06 1.37 -4.82
C TRP A 45 5.91 0.48 -5.25
N LEU A 46 4.92 1.01 -5.97
CA LEU A 46 3.78 0.22 -6.47
C LEU A 46 4.21 -0.83 -7.49
N GLU A 47 5.19 -0.52 -8.34
CA GLU A 47 5.78 -1.48 -9.27
C GLU A 47 6.40 -2.67 -8.54
N ARG A 48 7.13 -2.39 -7.46
CA ARG A 48 7.78 -3.41 -6.65
C ARG A 48 6.76 -4.22 -5.85
N ALA A 49 5.82 -3.55 -5.18
CA ALA A 49 4.76 -4.18 -4.42
C ALA A 49 3.89 -5.11 -5.28
N ALA A 50 3.56 -4.71 -6.51
CA ALA A 50 2.81 -5.54 -7.44
C ALA A 50 3.60 -6.76 -7.94
N ARG A 51 4.91 -6.58 -8.20
CA ARG A 51 5.78 -7.66 -8.70
C ARG A 51 6.08 -8.70 -7.64
N GLU A 52 6.31 -8.26 -6.41
CA GLU A 52 6.72 -9.09 -5.28
C GLU A 52 5.52 -9.49 -4.38
N GLU A 53 4.30 -9.20 -4.84
CA GLU A 53 3.04 -9.56 -4.18
C GLU A 53 2.96 -9.10 -2.70
N TRP A 54 3.44 -7.89 -2.43
CA TRP A 54 3.43 -7.33 -1.08
C TRP A 54 2.01 -7.06 -0.59
N ILE A 55 1.82 -7.19 0.71
CA ILE A 55 0.62 -6.71 1.41
C ILE A 55 0.86 -5.26 1.77
N VAL A 56 0.05 -4.35 1.22
CA VAL A 56 0.09 -2.93 1.53
C VAL A 56 -0.94 -2.61 2.61
N ILE A 57 -0.51 -1.87 3.63
CA ILE A 57 -1.38 -1.40 4.71
C ILE A 57 -1.83 0.03 4.42
N PHE A 58 -3.12 0.31 4.46
CA PHE A 58 -3.68 1.64 4.20
C PHE A 58 -4.16 2.27 5.51
N GLU A 59 -3.31 3.08 6.14
CA GLU A 59 -3.52 3.54 7.52
C GLU A 59 -4.71 4.51 7.71
N HIS A 60 -5.13 5.18 6.63
CA HIS A 60 -6.22 6.15 6.64
C HIS A 60 -7.46 5.68 5.88
N ASP A 61 -7.49 4.40 5.47
CA ASP A 61 -8.61 3.84 4.75
C ASP A 61 -9.67 3.30 5.71
N ALA A 62 -10.87 3.87 5.65
CA ALA A 62 -11.98 3.44 6.50
C ALA A 62 -12.60 2.09 6.09
N PHE A 63 -12.32 1.60 4.88
CA PHE A 63 -13.00 0.43 4.30
C PHE A 63 -12.06 -0.70 3.88
N VAL A 64 -10.78 -0.40 3.63
CA VAL A 64 -9.78 -1.36 3.16
C VAL A 64 -8.52 -1.21 4.00
N ALA A 65 -8.42 -1.96 5.09
CA ALA A 65 -7.26 -1.87 5.98
C ALA A 65 -5.96 -2.33 5.30
N ALA A 66 -6.03 -3.36 4.45
CA ALA A 66 -4.88 -3.87 3.72
C ALA A 66 -5.27 -4.53 2.39
N GLY A 67 -4.32 -4.62 1.47
CA GLY A 67 -4.51 -5.33 0.21
C GLY A 67 -3.25 -5.48 -0.62
N THR A 68 -3.29 -6.34 -1.64
CA THR A 68 -2.22 -6.43 -2.64
C THR A 68 -2.41 -5.39 -3.73
N ILE A 69 -1.35 -5.13 -4.51
CA ILE A 69 -1.40 -4.24 -5.68
C ILE A 69 -1.30 -5.08 -6.95
N VAL A 70 -2.10 -4.74 -7.96
CA VAL A 70 -2.04 -5.39 -9.28
C VAL A 70 -1.76 -4.37 -10.38
N ARG A 71 -1.02 -4.80 -11.41
CA ARG A 71 -0.86 -4.03 -12.65
C ARG A 71 -2.09 -4.22 -13.54
N THR A 72 -2.50 -3.14 -14.19
CA THR A 72 -3.61 -3.06 -15.13
C THR A 72 -3.17 -2.25 -16.35
N GLU A 73 -3.96 -2.24 -17.42
CA GLU A 73 -3.69 -1.40 -18.60
C GLU A 73 -3.64 0.11 -18.26
N LYS A 74 -4.35 0.53 -17.21
CA LYS A 74 -4.46 1.94 -16.78
C LYS A 74 -3.49 2.32 -15.66
N GLY A 75 -2.54 1.45 -15.32
CA GLY A 75 -1.61 1.63 -14.19
C GLY A 75 -1.84 0.60 -13.10
N PHE A 76 -1.99 1.02 -11.85
CA PHE A 76 -2.17 0.11 -10.71
C PHE A 76 -3.59 0.13 -10.18
N SER A 77 -4.02 -0.98 -9.61
CA SER A 77 -5.29 -1.08 -8.89
C SER A 77 -5.15 -1.94 -7.64
N LEU A 78 -6.18 -1.89 -6.79
CA LEU A 78 -6.30 -2.77 -5.64
C LEU A 78 -6.50 -4.21 -6.13
N GLY A 79 -5.67 -5.11 -5.63
CA GLY A 79 -5.79 -6.54 -5.85
C GLY A 79 -6.69 -7.20 -4.81
N LYS A 80 -6.17 -8.23 -4.16
CA LYS A 80 -6.87 -8.95 -3.09
C LYS A 80 -6.95 -8.05 -1.86
N LYS A 81 -8.15 -7.89 -1.30
CA LYS A 81 -8.37 -7.26 0.01
C LYS A 81 -7.98 -8.23 1.12
N LEU A 82 -7.37 -7.71 2.18
CA LEU A 82 -7.05 -8.46 3.38
C LEU A 82 -7.68 -7.77 4.59
N GLU A 83 -8.34 -8.58 5.42
CA GLU A 83 -8.81 -8.16 6.72
C GLU A 83 -7.66 -8.24 7.73
N LEU A 84 -7.52 -7.20 8.55
CA LEU A 84 -6.57 -7.20 9.66
C LEU A 84 -7.33 -7.58 10.93
N SER A 85 -6.89 -8.65 11.57
CA SER A 85 -7.39 -9.05 12.88
C SER A 85 -6.38 -8.64 13.94
N PRO A 86 -6.81 -8.18 15.13
CA PRO A 86 -5.90 -8.07 16.25
C PRO A 86 -5.25 -9.44 16.49
N ALA A 87 -3.95 -9.43 16.80
CA ALA A 87 -3.29 -10.64 17.25
C ALA A 87 -4.07 -11.21 18.43
N ALA A 88 -4.28 -12.53 18.46
CA ALA A 88 -4.81 -13.18 19.65
C ALA A 88 -3.94 -12.72 20.84
N PRO A 89 -4.54 -12.34 21.98
CA PRO A 89 -3.75 -11.99 23.14
C PRO A 89 -2.79 -13.15 23.38
N HIS A 90 -1.48 -12.84 23.46
CA HIS A 90 -0.48 -13.84 23.79
C HIS A 90 -1.01 -14.59 25.02
N ALA A 91 -1.26 -15.89 24.88
CA ALA A 91 -1.55 -16.74 26.02
C ALA A 91 -0.36 -16.58 26.96
N ALA A 92 -0.59 -15.92 28.08
CA ALA A 92 0.38 -15.75 29.15
C ALA A 92 0.72 -17.11 29.76
#